data_AF-A0A2V1B2T2-F1
#
_entry.id   AF-A0A2V1B2T2-F1
#
_cell.length_a   1.000
_cell.length_b   1.000
_cell.length_c   1.000
_cell.angle_alpha   90.00
_cell.angle_beta   90.00
_cell.angle_gamma   90.00
#
_symmetry.space_group_name_H-M   'P 1'
#
loop_
_entity.id
_entity.type
_entity.pdbx_description
1 polymer ?
#
loop_
_entity_poly.entity_id
_entity_poly.type
_entity_poly.pdbx_seq_one_letter_code
_entity_poly.pdbx_strand_id
1 'polypeptide(L)'
;MSVHAWQGIERNLDKVGVDTWDCDDLDDAFDSMVQKVSRLEAQLHVQRSFQRTEKLLREQTQYKPLPNQQATRVKHLIRFTFEKTTRGTGCKRQTRLRKLDCNALKFCGLTYKIKDLLELPAAQFEFLVVNVGHFVQRQELSQHLYRDDIDKVVHGKFDPEDDAIFKEFLKCSSYTCSIR
;
A
#
# COMPACT_ATOMS: atom_id res chain seq x y z
N MET A 1 15.69 -2.89 15.19
CA MET A 1 15.18 -3.57 16.40
C MET A 1 15.90 -4.89 16.56
N SER A 2 16.24 -5.27 17.79
CA SER A 2 16.85 -6.57 18.08
C SER A 2 15.80 -7.69 18.03
N VAL A 3 16.24 -8.92 17.79
CA VAL A 3 15.38 -10.12 17.86
C VAL A 3 14.72 -10.25 19.24
N HIS A 4 15.43 -9.86 20.30
CA HIS A 4 14.90 -9.85 21.67
C HIS A 4 13.75 -8.86 21.89
N ALA A 5 13.77 -7.71 21.20
CA ALA A 5 12.67 -6.74 21.28
C ALA A 5 11.39 -7.32 20.64
N TRP A 6 11.52 -8.06 19.53
CA TRP A 6 10.39 -8.75 18.89
C TRP A 6 9.81 -9.87 19.76
N GLN A 7 10.67 -10.71 20.33
CA GLN A 7 10.25 -11.76 21.27
C GLN A 7 9.59 -11.19 22.55
N GLY A 8 9.95 -9.96 22.93
CA GLY A 8 9.27 -9.24 24.02
C GLY A 8 7.85 -8.83 23.65
N ILE A 9 7.65 -8.34 22.42
CA ILE A 9 6.33 -7.96 21.90
C ILE A 9 5.41 -9.18 21.81
N GLU A 10 5.89 -10.28 21.23
CA GLU A 10 5.10 -11.51 21.09
C GLU A 10 4.62 -12.03 22.44
N ARG A 11 5.51 -12.17 23.43
CA ARG A 11 5.15 -12.59 24.79
C ARG A 11 4.13 -11.68 25.46
N ASN A 12 4.24 -10.37 25.23
CA ASN A 12 3.27 -9.42 25.78
C ASN A 12 1.90 -9.57 25.13
N LEU A 13 1.83 -9.85 23.82
CA LEU A 13 0.56 -10.10 23.14
C LEU A 13 -0.10 -11.41 23.62
N ASP A 14 0.68 -12.47 23.80
CA ASP A 14 0.19 -13.74 24.36
C ASP A 14 -0.40 -13.53 25.77
N LYS A 15 0.33 -12.77 26.61
CA LYS A 15 -0.13 -12.42 27.95
C LYS A 15 -1.44 -11.63 27.90
N VAL A 16 -1.55 -10.62 27.02
CA VAL A 16 -2.79 -9.85 26.87
C VAL A 16 -3.95 -10.77 26.52
N GLY A 17 -3.76 -11.74 25.62
CA GLY A 17 -4.81 -12.70 25.27
C GLY A 17 -5.31 -13.50 26.47
N VAL A 18 -4.40 -13.98 27.32
CA VAL A 18 -4.76 -14.70 28.56
C VAL A 18 -5.48 -13.77 29.54
N ASP A 19 -4.91 -12.60 29.83
CA ASP A 19 -5.46 -11.65 30.81
C ASP A 19 -6.86 -11.15 30.39
N THR A 20 -7.12 -11.01 29.09
CA THR A 20 -8.43 -10.58 28.57
C THR A 20 -9.51 -11.65 28.66
N TRP A 21 -9.15 -12.93 28.70
CA TRP A 21 -10.11 -14.03 28.71
C TRP A 21 -10.88 -14.14 30.03
N ASP A 22 -10.23 -13.79 31.15
CA ASP A 22 -10.79 -13.90 32.49
C ASP A 22 -11.49 -12.60 32.97
N CYS A 23 -11.75 -11.65 32.06
CA CYS A 23 -12.39 -10.36 32.39
C CYS A 23 -13.88 -10.36 32.00
N ASP A 24 -14.77 -10.13 32.98
CA ASP A 24 -16.20 -9.88 32.78
C ASP A 24 -16.54 -8.37 32.81
N ASP A 25 -17.56 -7.95 32.06
CA ASP A 25 -18.17 -6.59 32.06
C ASP A 25 -17.21 -5.40 31.80
N LEU A 26 -16.50 -5.41 30.66
CA LEU A 26 -15.59 -4.33 30.23
C LEU A 26 -15.76 -3.93 28.75
N ASP A 27 -16.99 -3.81 28.26
CA ASP A 27 -17.30 -3.55 26.84
C ASP A 27 -16.50 -2.37 26.23
N ASP A 28 -16.45 -1.21 26.91
CA ASP A 28 -15.69 -0.05 26.44
C ASP A 28 -14.16 -0.30 26.38
N ALA A 29 -13.64 -1.13 27.30
CA ALA A 29 -12.22 -1.48 27.31
C ALA A 29 -11.89 -2.51 26.23
N PHE A 30 -12.81 -3.46 25.96
CA PHE A 30 -12.68 -4.42 24.86
C PHE A 30 -12.69 -3.71 23.51
N ASP A 31 -13.58 -2.75 23.28
CA ASP A 31 -13.62 -1.95 22.06
C ASP A 31 -12.30 -1.19 21.84
N SER A 32 -11.75 -0.60 22.91
CA SER A 32 -10.45 0.07 22.89
C SER A 32 -9.30 -0.89 22.55
N MET A 33 -9.31 -2.10 23.12
CA MET A 33 -8.31 -3.13 22.82
C MET A 33 -8.42 -3.63 21.38
N VAL A 34 -9.63 -3.95 20.92
CA VAL A 34 -9.90 -4.33 19.52
C VAL A 34 -9.38 -3.25 18.59
N GLN A 35 -9.67 -1.98 18.85
CA GLN A 35 -9.17 -0.88 18.03
C GLN A 35 -7.63 -0.83 17.97
N LYS A 36 -6.95 -1.03 19.11
CA LYS A 36 -5.48 -1.05 19.15
C LYS A 36 -4.90 -2.25 18.40
N VAL A 37 -5.48 -3.43 18.56
CA VAL A 37 -5.06 -4.65 17.85
C VAL A 37 -5.27 -4.49 16.35
N SER A 38 -6.42 -3.99 15.90
CA SER A 38 -6.67 -3.73 14.47
C SER A 38 -5.72 -2.69 13.88
N ARG A 39 -5.31 -1.67 14.65
CA ARG A 39 -4.28 -0.71 14.21
C ARG A 39 -2.91 -1.38 14.07
N LEU A 40 -2.53 -2.23 15.03
CA LEU A 40 -1.27 -2.97 14.99
C LEU A 40 -1.25 -3.95 13.81
N GLU A 41 -2.33 -4.68 13.60
CA GLU A 41 -2.50 -5.58 12.45
C GLU A 41 -2.35 -4.81 11.14
N ALA A 42 -3.03 -3.67 11.01
CA ALA A 42 -2.96 -2.84 9.82
C ALA A 42 -1.53 -2.36 9.54
N GLN A 43 -0.84 -1.91 10.59
CA GLN A 43 0.57 -1.53 10.53
C GLN A 43 1.45 -2.68 10.04
N LEU A 44 1.33 -3.87 10.67
CA LEU A 44 2.17 -5.02 10.35
C LEU A 44 1.95 -5.49 8.91
N HIS A 45 0.70 -5.51 8.43
CA HIS A 45 0.37 -5.91 7.08
C HIS A 45 1.01 -4.99 6.02
N VAL A 46 0.87 -3.67 6.21
CA VAL A 46 1.47 -2.67 5.31
C VAL A 46 2.99 -2.71 5.40
N GLN A 47 3.56 -2.74 6.60
CA GLN A 47 5.02 -2.80 6.78
C GLN A 47 5.63 -4.04 6.12
N ARG A 48 4.99 -5.20 6.23
CA ARG A 48 5.45 -6.43 5.56
C ARG A 48 5.47 -6.27 4.04
N SER A 49 4.47 -5.59 3.48
CA SER A 49 4.40 -5.31 2.04
C SER A 49 5.50 -4.34 1.61
N PHE A 50 5.73 -3.28 2.38
CA PHE A 50 6.82 -2.33 2.16
C PHE A 50 8.19 -3.00 2.21
N GLN A 51 8.45 -3.82 3.24
CA GLN A 51 9.72 -4.54 3.39
C GLN A 51 9.99 -5.51 2.23
N ARG A 52 8.95 -6.19 1.71
CA ARG A 52 9.09 -7.04 0.53
C ARG A 52 9.49 -6.24 -0.71
N THR A 53 8.85 -5.09 -0.94
CA THR A 53 9.19 -4.21 -2.07
C THR A 53 10.58 -3.60 -1.92
N GLU A 54 10.93 -3.13 -0.72
CA GLU A 54 12.27 -2.65 -0.39
C GLU A 54 13.33 -3.72 -0.70
N LYS A 55 13.14 -4.93 -0.19
CA LYS A 55 14.08 -6.04 -0.40
C LYS A 55 14.28 -6.30 -1.89
N LEU A 56 13.19 -6.34 -2.65
CA LEU A 56 13.24 -6.50 -4.11
C LEU A 56 14.02 -5.36 -4.78
N LEU A 57 13.78 -4.11 -4.39
CA LEU A 57 14.49 -2.94 -4.95
C LEU A 57 15.99 -2.94 -4.64
N ARG A 58 16.39 -3.50 -3.49
CA ARG A 58 17.81 -3.61 -3.09
C ARG A 58 18.51 -4.78 -3.76
N GLU A 59 17.85 -5.92 -3.87
CA GLU A 59 18.42 -7.12 -4.50
C GLU A 59 18.54 -6.99 -6.01
N GLN A 60 17.69 -6.18 -6.62
CA GLN A 60 17.66 -6.01 -8.06
C GLN A 60 18.56 -4.85 -8.49
N THR A 61 19.70 -5.16 -9.10
CA THR A 61 20.61 -4.16 -9.68
C THR A 61 19.89 -3.29 -10.71
N GLN A 62 20.27 -2.02 -10.83
CA GLN A 62 19.64 -1.04 -11.75
C GLN A 62 19.53 -1.55 -13.20
N TYR A 63 20.44 -2.43 -13.61
CA TYR A 63 20.53 -3.00 -14.95
C TYR A 63 19.58 -4.18 -15.23
N LYS A 64 18.97 -4.77 -14.19
CA LYS A 64 18.02 -5.89 -14.36
C LYS A 64 16.57 -5.37 -14.27
N PRO A 65 15.72 -5.57 -15.29
CA PRO A 65 14.35 -5.06 -15.26
C PRO A 65 13.54 -5.65 -14.11
N LEU A 66 12.69 -4.85 -13.48
CA LEU A 66 11.82 -5.29 -12.38
C LEU A 66 10.87 -6.42 -12.85
N PRO A 67 10.67 -7.48 -12.04
CA PRO A 67 9.84 -8.61 -12.43
C PRO A 67 8.36 -8.25 -12.46
N ASN A 68 7.54 -9.12 -13.05
CA ASN A 68 6.09 -9.12 -12.90
C ASN A 68 5.41 -7.79 -13.25
N GLN A 69 5.94 -7.08 -14.27
CA GLN A 69 5.39 -5.82 -14.77
C GLN A 69 5.25 -4.72 -13.69
N GLN A 70 6.11 -4.74 -12.66
CA GLN A 70 6.05 -3.75 -11.58
C GLN A 70 6.22 -2.31 -12.08
N ALA A 71 7.11 -2.09 -13.06
CA ALA A 71 7.25 -0.78 -13.69
C ALA A 71 5.94 -0.29 -14.35
N THR A 72 5.21 -1.18 -15.03
CA THR A 72 3.89 -0.87 -15.61
C THR A 72 2.84 -0.54 -14.56
N ARG A 73 2.89 -1.20 -13.41
CA ARG A 73 1.98 -0.89 -12.29
C ARG A 73 2.20 0.52 -11.74
N VAL A 74 3.42 1.05 -11.76
CA VAL A 74 3.70 2.45 -11.40
C VAL A 74 2.95 3.40 -12.32
N LYS A 75 3.06 3.20 -13.64
CA LYS A 75 2.35 4.02 -14.63
C LYS A 75 0.83 3.92 -14.46
N HIS A 76 0.30 2.71 -14.27
CA HIS A 76 -1.13 2.50 -13.99
C HIS A 76 -1.58 3.22 -12.72
N LEU A 77 -0.80 3.15 -11.63
CA LEU A 77 -1.16 3.82 -10.38
C LEU A 77 -1.15 5.35 -10.54
N ILE A 78 -0.14 5.90 -11.22
CA ILE A 78 -0.07 7.35 -11.49
C ILE A 78 -1.29 7.78 -12.32
N ARG A 79 -1.60 7.05 -13.39
CA ARG A 79 -2.80 7.31 -14.19
C ARG A 79 -4.06 7.24 -13.34
N PHE A 80 -4.28 6.15 -12.62
CA PHE A 80 -5.44 6.00 -11.74
C PHE A 80 -5.57 7.15 -10.72
N THR A 81 -4.44 7.64 -10.21
CA THR A 81 -4.40 8.73 -9.24
C THR A 81 -4.86 10.05 -9.87
N PHE A 82 -4.45 10.36 -11.10
CA PHE A 82 -4.69 11.67 -11.73
C PHE A 82 -5.75 11.69 -12.83
N GLU A 83 -6.20 10.54 -13.33
CA GLU A 83 -7.22 10.45 -14.37
C GLU A 83 -8.54 11.00 -13.85
N LYS A 84 -9.15 11.88 -14.64
CA LYS A 84 -10.45 12.48 -14.31
C LYS A 84 -11.52 11.41 -14.50
N THR A 85 -12.08 10.91 -13.40
CA THR A 85 -13.29 10.09 -13.48
C THR A 85 -14.45 10.97 -13.92
N THR A 86 -15.13 10.58 -15.01
CA THR A 86 -16.27 11.32 -15.60
C THR A 86 -17.51 11.38 -14.70
N ARG A 87 -17.50 10.72 -13.54
CA ARG A 87 -18.56 10.77 -12.53
C ARG A 87 -18.06 11.45 -11.25
N GLY A 88 -18.23 12.77 -11.20
CA GLY A 88 -18.51 13.67 -10.04
C GLY A 88 -17.76 13.58 -8.70
N THR A 89 -17.24 12.43 -8.32
CA THR A 89 -16.53 12.19 -7.07
C THR A 89 -15.39 11.25 -7.39
N GLY A 90 -14.16 11.78 -7.49
CA GLY A 90 -12.97 10.94 -7.41
C GLY A 90 -13.10 10.04 -6.18
N CYS A 91 -12.77 8.75 -6.31
CA CYS A 91 -12.82 7.83 -5.18
C CYS A 91 -12.04 8.44 -4.01
N LYS A 92 -12.57 8.40 -2.77
CA LYS A 92 -11.89 8.97 -1.58
C LYS A 92 -10.41 8.55 -1.52
N ARG A 93 -10.11 7.30 -1.91
CA ARG A 93 -8.73 6.77 -2.03
C ARG A 93 -7.89 7.47 -3.09
N GLN A 94 -8.41 7.75 -4.29
CA GLN A 94 -7.70 8.53 -5.32
C GLN A 94 -7.30 9.90 -4.78
N THR A 95 -8.23 10.60 -4.12
CA THR A 95 -7.95 11.92 -3.52
C THR A 95 -6.87 11.84 -2.46
N ARG A 96 -6.82 10.77 -1.66
CA ARG A 96 -5.74 10.53 -0.69
C ARG A 96 -4.40 10.25 -1.37
N LEU A 97 -4.39 9.44 -2.43
CA LEU A 97 -3.17 9.15 -3.20
C LEU A 97 -2.60 10.39 -3.88
N ARG A 98 -3.43 11.31 -4.36
CA ARG A 98 -2.98 12.58 -4.98
C ARG A 98 -2.15 13.45 -4.05
N LYS A 99 -2.25 13.26 -2.73
CA LYS A 99 -1.48 14.01 -1.72
C LYS A 99 -0.09 13.43 -1.47
N LEU A 100 0.20 12.24 -2.01
CA LEU A 100 1.51 11.62 -1.88
C LEU A 100 2.51 12.31 -2.82
N ASP A 101 3.76 12.39 -2.37
CA ASP A 101 4.86 12.81 -3.24
C ASP A 101 5.15 11.77 -4.33
N CYS A 102 5.99 12.15 -5.30
CA CYS A 102 6.31 11.30 -6.45
C CYS A 102 6.97 9.97 -6.04
N ASN A 103 7.87 9.98 -5.06
CA ASN A 103 8.56 8.77 -4.61
C ASN A 103 7.61 7.82 -3.87
N ALA A 104 6.75 8.37 -3.02
CA ALA A 104 5.69 7.64 -2.35
C ALA A 104 4.71 7.00 -3.35
N LEU A 105 4.33 7.72 -4.41
CA LEU A 105 3.47 7.18 -5.48
C LEU A 105 4.17 6.08 -6.27
N LYS A 106 5.41 6.31 -6.70
CA LYS A 106 6.22 5.30 -7.41
C LYS A 106 6.33 4.03 -6.56
N PHE A 107 6.71 4.16 -5.29
CA PHE A 107 6.82 3.04 -4.38
C PHE A 107 5.48 2.31 -4.17
N CYS A 108 4.38 3.04 -3.97
CA CYS A 108 3.04 2.42 -3.90
C CYS A 108 2.71 1.60 -5.15
N GLY A 109 3.07 2.08 -6.34
CA GLY A 109 2.81 1.38 -7.60
C GLY A 109 3.62 0.09 -7.74
N LEU A 110 4.83 0.07 -7.18
CA LEU A 110 5.65 -1.14 -7.08
C LEU A 110 5.09 -2.12 -6.05
N THR A 111 4.57 -1.62 -4.92
CA THR A 111 4.06 -2.46 -3.84
C THR A 111 2.69 -3.07 -4.16
N TYR A 112 1.71 -2.28 -4.60
CA TYR A 112 0.32 -2.73 -4.75
C TYR A 112 -0.18 -2.74 -6.19
N LYS A 113 -1.04 -3.70 -6.55
CA LYS A 113 -1.88 -3.53 -7.74
C LYS A 113 -3.02 -2.57 -7.38
N ILE A 114 -3.59 -1.89 -8.36
CA ILE A 114 -4.72 -0.98 -8.10
C ILE A 114 -5.89 -1.73 -7.46
N LYS A 115 -6.14 -2.98 -7.88
CA LYS A 115 -7.17 -3.84 -7.28
C LYS A 115 -6.95 -4.00 -5.79
N ASP A 116 -5.77 -4.48 -5.42
CA ASP A 116 -5.37 -4.70 -4.03
C ASP A 116 -5.50 -3.40 -3.24
N LEU A 117 -5.08 -2.27 -3.83
CA LEU A 117 -5.15 -0.96 -3.19
C LEU A 117 -6.58 -0.44 -2.99
N LEU A 118 -7.52 -0.80 -3.86
CA LEU A 118 -8.95 -0.50 -3.71
C LEU A 118 -9.62 -1.41 -2.68
N GLU A 119 -9.19 -2.67 -2.61
CA GLU A 119 -9.74 -3.70 -1.72
C GLU A 119 -9.11 -3.69 -0.31
N LEU A 120 -7.97 -3.00 -0.12
CA LEU A 120 -7.32 -2.87 1.19
C LEU A 120 -8.32 -2.42 2.27
N PRO A 121 -8.36 -3.01 3.47
CA PRO A 121 -9.14 -2.48 4.57
C PRO A 121 -8.84 -1.00 4.84
N ALA A 122 -9.83 -0.22 5.27
CA ALA A 122 -9.70 1.23 5.45
C ALA A 122 -8.53 1.60 6.38
N ALA A 123 -8.37 0.89 7.50
CA ALA A 123 -7.26 1.09 8.45
C ALA A 123 -5.89 0.86 7.80
N GLN A 124 -5.78 -0.16 6.94
CA GLN A 124 -4.53 -0.46 6.22
C GLN A 124 -4.23 0.60 5.16
N PHE A 125 -5.24 1.03 4.41
CA PHE A 125 -5.09 2.09 3.42
C PHE A 125 -4.67 3.42 4.07
N GLU A 126 -5.31 3.80 5.17
CA GLU A 126 -4.95 5.02 5.90
C GLU A 126 -3.54 4.94 6.48
N PHE A 127 -3.16 3.81 7.07
CA PHE A 127 -1.79 3.60 7.54
C PHE A 127 -0.78 3.70 6.39
N LEU A 128 -1.07 3.10 5.23
CA LEU A 128 -0.23 3.18 4.04
C LEU A 128 -0.01 4.63 3.59
N VAL A 129 -1.08 5.40 3.40
CA VAL A 129 -0.99 6.78 2.88
C VAL A 129 -0.21 7.68 3.83
N VAL A 130 -0.39 7.51 5.14
CA VAL A 130 0.33 8.31 6.15
C VAL A 130 1.82 7.95 6.22
N ASN A 131 2.19 6.68 6.03
CA ASN A 131 3.53 6.20 6.36
C ASN A 131 4.44 5.95 5.15
N VAL A 132 3.91 5.86 3.92
CA VAL A 132 4.72 5.48 2.76
C VAL A 132 5.87 6.44 2.47
N GLY A 133 5.63 7.76 2.54
CA GLY A 133 6.67 8.77 2.28
C GLY A 133 7.80 8.68 3.31
N HIS A 134 7.44 8.61 4.59
CA HIS A 134 8.40 8.42 5.68
C HIS A 134 9.18 7.11 5.54
N PHE A 135 8.53 6.01 5.15
CA PHE A 135 9.22 4.74 4.94
C PHE A 135 10.25 4.83 3.81
N VAL A 136 9.87 5.41 2.67
CA VAL A 136 10.77 5.59 1.52
C VAL A 136 11.97 6.46 1.88
N GLN A 137 11.76 7.54 2.62
CA GLN A 137 12.83 8.42 3.09
C GLN A 137 13.76 7.69 4.07
N ARG A 138 13.20 7.05 5.10
CA ARG A 138 13.97 6.34 6.14
C ARG A 138 14.84 5.22 5.57
N GLN A 139 14.37 4.55 4.52
CA GLN A 139 15.09 3.48 3.85
C GLN A 139 15.95 3.97 2.67
N GLU A 140 16.01 5.28 2.42
CA GLU A 140 16.80 5.90 1.34
C GLU A 140 16.51 5.30 -0.05
N LEU A 141 15.23 4.99 -0.32
CA LEU A 141 14.86 4.25 -1.53
C LEU A 141 14.75 5.12 -2.78
N SER A 142 14.87 6.45 -2.66
CA SER A 142 14.70 7.39 -3.77
C SER A 142 15.53 7.00 -5.00
N GLN A 143 16.81 6.68 -4.84
CA GLN A 143 17.69 6.28 -5.94
C GLN A 143 17.27 4.97 -6.65
N HIS A 144 16.52 4.11 -5.95
CA HIS A 144 16.00 2.85 -6.50
C HIS A 144 14.67 3.04 -7.25
N LEU A 145 14.04 4.22 -7.16
CA LEU A 145 12.76 4.55 -7.78
C LEU A 145 12.89 5.30 -9.12
N TYR A 146 14.09 5.82 -9.43
CA TYR A 146 14.42 6.46 -10.71
C TYR A 146 15.31 5.53 -11.53
N ARG A 147 14.71 4.44 -12.01
CA ARG A 147 15.37 3.45 -12.86
C ARG A 147 14.82 3.57 -14.27
N ASP A 148 15.66 3.27 -15.26
CA ASP A 148 15.31 3.35 -16.68
C ASP A 148 14.03 2.60 -17.03
N ASP A 149 13.78 1.42 -16.44
CA ASP A 149 12.57 0.64 -16.72
C ASP A 149 11.30 1.30 -16.15
N ILE A 150 11.38 1.93 -14.97
CA ILE A 150 10.28 2.73 -14.42
C ILE A 150 10.07 3.98 -15.27
N ASP A 151 11.14 4.72 -15.55
CA ASP A 151 11.05 6.02 -16.23
C ASP A 151 10.62 5.85 -17.70
N LYS A 152 11.11 4.82 -18.40
CA LYS A 152 10.64 4.46 -19.76
C LYS A 152 9.15 4.19 -19.78
N VAL A 153 8.63 3.49 -18.77
CA VAL A 153 7.21 3.13 -18.74
C VAL A 153 6.34 4.33 -18.34
N VAL A 154 6.79 5.12 -17.36
CA VAL A 154 6.09 6.34 -16.92
C VAL A 154 6.05 7.41 -18.01
N HIS A 155 7.14 7.61 -18.75
CA HIS A 155 7.23 8.61 -19.83
C HIS A 155 6.79 8.06 -21.21
N GLY A 156 6.75 6.74 -21.38
CA GLY A 156 6.28 6.11 -22.60
C GLY A 156 4.79 6.33 -22.84
N LYS A 157 4.36 6.36 -24.11
CA LYS A 157 2.92 6.36 -24.44
C LYS A 157 2.28 5.07 -23.97
N PHE A 158 0.99 5.11 -23.61
CA PHE A 158 0.24 3.89 -23.39
C PHE A 158 0.03 3.20 -24.73
N ASP A 159 0.33 1.90 -24.79
CA ASP A 159 -0.14 1.08 -25.89
C ASP A 159 -1.69 1.10 -25.85
N PRO A 160 -2.38 1.34 -26.98
CA PRO A 160 -3.83 1.26 -27.06
C PRO A 160 -4.42 -0.02 -26.44
N GLU A 161 -3.71 -1.15 -26.51
CA GLU A 161 -4.13 -2.43 -25.94
C GLU A 161 -4.06 -2.41 -24.40
N ASP A 162 -2.95 -1.93 -23.83
CA ASP A 162 -2.81 -1.70 -22.38
C ASP A 162 -3.88 -0.73 -21.86
N ASP A 163 -4.20 0.30 -22.66
CA ASP A 163 -5.22 1.29 -22.37
C ASP A 163 -6.63 0.67 -22.29
N ALA A 164 -6.93 -0.28 -23.18
CA ALA A 164 -8.20 -1.00 -23.21
C ALA A 164 -8.32 -1.94 -22.00
N ILE A 165 -7.29 -2.73 -21.72
CA ILE A 165 -7.22 -3.64 -20.56
C ILE A 165 -7.37 -2.84 -19.25
N PHE A 166 -6.68 -1.71 -19.14
CA PHE A 166 -6.78 -0.83 -17.98
C PHE A 166 -8.19 -0.25 -17.81
N LYS A 167 -8.83 0.22 -18.89
CA LYS A 167 -10.21 0.76 -18.83
C LYS A 167 -11.23 -0.32 -18.50
N GLU A 168 -11.08 -1.53 -19.03
CA GLU A 168 -11.93 -2.67 -18.70
C GLU A 168 -11.77 -3.06 -17.22
N PHE A 169 -10.53 -3.10 -16.72
CA PHE A 169 -10.23 -3.31 -15.32
C PHE A 169 -10.90 -2.28 -14.40
N LEU A 170 -10.85 -0.99 -14.77
CA LEU A 170 -11.52 0.07 -14.01
C LEU A 170 -13.06 -0.05 -14.06
N LYS A 171 -13.64 -0.50 -15.17
CA LYS A 171 -15.10 -0.75 -15.25
C LYS A 171 -15.50 -1.87 -14.29
N CYS A 172 -14.79 -2.98 -14.25
CA CYS A 172 -15.04 -4.08 -13.31
C CYS A 172 -14.87 -3.67 -11.83
N SER A 173 -13.94 -2.76 -11.55
CA SER A 173 -13.67 -2.27 -10.18
C SER A 173 -14.58 -1.10 -9.78
N SER A 174 -15.22 -0.41 -10.73
CA SER A 174 -16.18 0.68 -10.43
C SER A 174 -17.46 0.18 -9.75
N TYR A 175 -17.78 -1.12 -9.89
CA TYR A 175 -18.86 -1.77 -9.16
C TYR A 175 -18.57 -1.89 -7.66
N THR A 176 -17.31 -2.04 -7.24
CA THR A 176 -16.95 -2.16 -5.81
C THR A 176 -16.84 -0.81 -5.11
N CYS A 177 -16.59 0.28 -5.84
CA CYS A 177 -16.65 1.65 -5.30
C CYS A 177 -18.08 2.20 -5.18
N SER A 178 -19.09 1.45 -5.65
CA SER A 178 -20.51 1.82 -5.63
C SER A 178 -21.34 1.01 -4.62
N ILE A 179 -20.72 0.10 -3.85
CA ILE A 179 -21.42 -0.67 -2.81
C ILE A 179 -21.26 0.06 -1.48
N ARG A 180 -22.42 0.27 -0.84
CA ARG A 180 -22.73 1.12 0.32
C ARG A 180 -21.86 0.89 1.55
#